data_AF-A0A5K7YP47-F1
#
_entry.id   AF-A0A5K7YP47-F1
#
_cell.length_a   1.000
_cell.length_b   1.000
_cell.length_c   1.000
_cell.angle_alpha   90.00
_cell.angle_beta   90.00
_cell.angle_gamma   90.00
#
_symmetry.space_group_name_H-M   'P 1'
#
loop_
_entity.id
_entity.type
_entity.pdbx_description
1 polymer ?
#
loop_
_entity_poly.entity_id
_entity_poly.type
_entity_poly.pdbx_seq_one_letter_code
_entity_poly.pdbx_strand_id
1 'polypeptide(L)'
;MFALIYDTHELNKPFKQVLSIHKSRETAERALEKRMARLGKKKVWECDTRIVWLKENAKPGYGVTENAFSTWRPGETIPYGELHPDCD
;
A
#
# COMPACT_ATOMS: atom_id res chain seq x y z
N MET A 1 5.77 8.42 -5.56
CA MET A 1 5.84 7.08 -6.22
C MET A 1 4.91 6.16 -5.46
N PHE A 2 4.32 5.12 -6.07
CA PHE A 2 3.42 4.22 -5.35
C PHE A 2 4.12 2.94 -4.93
N ALA A 3 3.83 2.43 -3.74
CA ALA A 3 4.33 1.14 -3.28
C ALA A 3 3.19 0.28 -2.75
N LEU A 4 3.34 -1.03 -2.94
CA LEU A 4 2.56 -2.01 -2.19
C LEU A 4 3.36 -2.34 -0.94
N ILE A 5 2.79 -2.10 0.23
CA ILE A 5 3.37 -2.48 1.51
C ILE A 5 2.60 -3.64 2.10
N TYR A 6 3.30 -4.49 2.85
CA TYR A 6 2.69 -5.48 3.71
C TYR A 6 2.30 -4.80 5.03
N ASP A 7 1.01 -4.80 5.34
CA ASP A 7 0.42 -4.17 6.51
C ASP A 7 -0.54 -5.14 7.20
N THR A 8 -0.07 -5.75 8.29
CA THR A 8 -0.84 -6.68 9.12
C THR A 8 -1.68 -5.98 10.19
N HIS A 9 -1.86 -4.65 10.08
CA HIS A 9 -2.50 -3.80 11.09
C HIS A 9 -1.86 -3.88 12.50
N GLU A 10 -0.65 -4.45 12.61
CA GLU A 10 0.08 -4.50 13.88
C GLU A 10 0.69 -3.13 14.19
N LEU A 11 0.07 -2.41 15.13
CA LEU A 11 0.52 -1.11 15.67
C LEU A 11 1.96 -1.18 16.24
N ASN A 12 2.41 -2.35 16.68
CA ASN A 12 3.76 -2.56 17.23
C ASN A 12 4.84 -2.75 16.16
N LYS A 13 4.50 -2.79 14.86
CA LYS A 13 5.46 -2.92 13.77
C LYS A 13 5.58 -1.59 13.02
N PRO A 14 6.52 -0.71 13.44
CA PRO A 14 6.72 0.60 12.82
C PRO A 14 7.29 0.51 11.41
N PHE A 15 7.80 -0.66 11.02
CA PHE A 15 8.32 -0.92 9.68
C PHE A 15 7.30 -1.72 8.87
N LYS A 16 6.90 -1.18 7.72
CA LYS A 16 6.05 -1.85 6.75
C LYS A 16 6.93 -2.34 5.60
N GLN A 17 6.84 -3.61 5.26
CA GLN A 17 7.70 -4.18 4.22
C GLN A 17 7.19 -3.76 2.84
N VAL A 18 8.06 -3.15 2.03
CA VAL A 18 7.75 -2.84 0.64
C VAL A 18 7.79 -4.11 -0.19
N LEU A 19 6.67 -4.47 -0.79
CA LEU A 19 6.55 -5.60 -1.70
C LEU A 19 7.01 -5.24 -3.11
N SER A 20 6.48 -4.14 -3.64
CA SER A 20 6.74 -3.68 -4.99
C SER A 20 6.58 -2.17 -5.08
N ILE A 21 7.25 -1.55 -6.06
CA ILE A 21 7.19 -0.12 -6.28
C ILE A 21 6.82 0.18 -7.73
N HIS A 22 5.99 1.19 -7.90
CA HIS A 22 5.24 1.47 -9.11
C HIS A 22 5.24 2.98 -9.38
N LYS A 23 5.42 3.36 -10.64
CA LYS A 23 5.46 4.77 -11.05
C LYS A 23 4.08 5.43 -10.98
N SER A 24 3.02 4.65 -11.23
CA SER A 24 1.63 5.14 -11.30
C SER A 24 0.70 4.29 -10.43
N ARG A 25 -0.42 4.87 -10.01
CA ARG A 25 -1.43 4.20 -9.18
C ARG A 25 -2.02 2.99 -9.89
N GLU A 26 -2.42 3.15 -11.16
CA GLU A 26 -2.97 2.06 -11.97
C GLU A 26 -2.04 0.84 -12.02
N THR A 27 -0.72 1.07 -12.08
CA THR A 27 0.25 -0.02 -12.06
C THR A 27 0.38 -0.69 -10.70
N ALA A 28 0.15 0.04 -9.61
CA ALA A 28 0.10 -0.50 -8.26
C ALA A 28 -1.20 -1.30 -8.03
N GLU A 29 -2.35 -0.81 -8.49
CA GLU A 29 -3.63 -1.52 -8.41
C GLU A 29 -3.59 -2.84 -9.19
N ARG A 30 -3.10 -2.82 -10.43
CA ARG A 30 -2.89 -4.06 -11.20
C ARG A 30 -1.95 -5.04 -10.52
N ALA A 31 -0.93 -4.54 -9.82
CA ALA A 31 -0.02 -5.40 -9.07
C ALA A 31 -0.68 -6.00 -7.83
N LEU A 32 -1.58 -5.26 -7.18
CA LEU A 32 -2.38 -5.72 -6.06
C LEU A 32 -3.36 -6.80 -6.53
N GLU A 33 -4.08 -6.58 -7.62
CA GLU A 33 -4.98 -7.58 -8.22
C GLU A 33 -4.24 -8.88 -8.56
N LYS A 34 -3.06 -8.77 -9.19
CA LYS A 34 -2.20 -9.95 -9.46
C LYS A 34 -1.78 -10.67 -8.19
N ARG A 35 -1.46 -9.92 -7.12
CA ARG A 35 -1.10 -10.50 -5.82
C ARG A 35 -2.31 -11.19 -5.18
N MET A 36 -3.49 -10.57 -5.21
CA MET A 36 -4.75 -11.15 -4.73
C MET A 36 -5.05 -12.47 -5.43
N ALA A 37 -4.95 -12.49 -6.76
CA ALA A 37 -5.11 -13.70 -7.56
C ALA A 37 -4.09 -14.78 -7.16
N ARG A 38 -2.82 -14.42 -6.94
CA ARG A 38 -1.77 -15.36 -6.52
C ARG A 38 -2.01 -15.95 -5.13
N LEU A 39 -2.57 -15.15 -4.21
CA LEU A 39 -2.90 -15.58 -2.85
C LEU A 39 -4.28 -16.26 -2.75
N GLY A 40 -5.05 -16.31 -3.84
CA GLY A 40 -6.42 -16.83 -3.85
C GLY A 40 -7.41 -15.99 -3.02
N LYS A 41 -7.10 -14.71 -2.78
CA LYS A 41 -7.91 -13.80 -1.95
C LYS A 41 -8.86 -13.00 -2.83
N LYS A 42 -10.08 -12.78 -2.35
CA LYS A 42 -11.11 -12.01 -3.07
C LYS A 42 -11.15 -10.54 -2.67
N LYS A 43 -10.64 -10.20 -1.48
CA LYS A 43 -10.70 -8.84 -0.94
C LYS A 43 -9.31 -8.33 -0.56
N VAL A 44 -9.11 -7.03 -0.71
CA VAL A 44 -7.80 -6.37 -0.50
C VAL A 44 -7.30 -6.55 0.94
N TRP A 45 -8.19 -6.39 1.93
CA TRP A 45 -7.85 -6.54 3.35
C TRP A 45 -7.47 -7.96 3.74
N GLU A 46 -7.84 -8.99 2.97
CA GLU A 46 -7.39 -10.36 3.23
C GLU A 46 -5.96 -10.63 2.76
N CYS A 47 -5.35 -9.70 2.03
CA CYS A 47 -3.97 -9.82 1.53
C CYS A 47 -2.95 -9.16 2.43
N ASP A 48 -3.37 -8.49 3.52
CA ASP A 48 -2.53 -7.65 4.38
C ASP A 48 -1.65 -6.72 3.54
N THR A 49 -2.20 -6.18 2.45
CA THR A 49 -1.45 -5.41 1.46
C THR A 49 -2.16 -4.08 1.22
N ARG A 50 -1.43 -2.98 1.40
CA ARG A 50 -1.93 -1.62 1.18
C ARG A 50 -1.13 -0.92 0.10
N ILE A 51 -1.80 -0.11 -0.72
CA ILE A 51 -1.14 0.79 -1.67
C ILE A 51 -0.88 2.10 -0.94
N VAL A 52 0.37 2.56 -0.96
CA VAL A 52 0.79 3.80 -0.32
C VAL A 52 1.57 4.67 -1.27
N TRP A 53 1.52 5.97 -1.05
CA TRP A 53 2.35 6.95 -1.72
C TRP A 53 3.66 7.14 -0.96
N LEU A 54 4.77 6.71 -1.55
CA LEU A 54 6.10 6.98 -1.06
C LEU A 54 6.48 8.45 -1.27
N LYS A 55 6.87 9.12 -0.19
CA LYS A 55 7.46 10.47 -0.20
C LYS A 55 8.92 10.44 -0.65
N GLU A 56 9.60 9.34 -0.36
CA GLU A 56 11.02 9.13 -0.59
C GLU A 56 11.28 7.80 -1.33
N ASN A 57 12.45 7.65 -1.94
CA ASN A 57 12.78 6.46 -2.70
C ASN A 57 13.00 5.25 -1.77
N ALA A 58 12.06 4.32 -1.77
CA ALA A 58 12.21 3.02 -1.11
C ALA A 58 12.76 1.96 -2.08
N LYS A 59 13.18 0.82 -1.54
CA LYS A 59 13.54 -0.37 -2.32
C LYS A 59 12.59 -1.53 -1.99
N PRO A 60 12.16 -2.33 -2.99
CA PRO A 60 11.39 -3.53 -2.71
C PRO A 60 12.21 -4.49 -1.83
N GLY A 61 11.55 -5.13 -0.87
CA GLY A 61 12.18 -5.99 0.14
C GLY A 61 12.68 -5.26 1.38
N TYR A 62 12.68 -3.92 1.40
CA TYR A 62 13.07 -3.14 2.58
C TYR A 62 11.85 -2.67 3.37
N GLY A 63 12.04 -2.48 4.67
CA GLY A 63 11.05 -1.84 5.54
C GLY A 63 11.06 -0.33 5.36
N VAL A 64 9.88 0.26 5.19
CA VAL A 64 9.65 1.71 5.25
C VAL A 64 8.92 2.05 6.54
N THR A 65 9.27 3.20 7.13
CA THR A 65 8.56 3.74 8.29
C THR A 65 7.33 4.53 7.82
N GLU A 66 6.37 4.72 8.73
CA GLU A 66 5.15 5.50 8.46
C GLU A 66 5.45 6.94 8.02
N ASN A 67 6.60 7.51 8.39
CA ASN A 67 6.97 8.86 7.95
C ASN A 67 7.38 8.90 6.46
N ALA A 68 7.93 7.79 5.94
CA ALA A 68 8.44 7.67 4.58
C ALA A 68 7.34 7.52 3.51
N PHE A 69 6.11 7.23 3.93
CA PHE A 69 4.96 7.11 3.04
C PHE A 69 3.74 7.86 3.58
N SER A 70 2.74 8.01 2.74
CA SER A 70 1.41 8.47 3.10
C SER A 70 0.41 7.52 2.48
N THR A 71 -0.71 7.30 3.15
CA THR A 71 -1.79 6.50 2.57
C THR A 71 -2.24 7.09 1.24
N TRP A 72 -2.41 8.42 1.18
CA TRP A 72 -2.86 9.10 -0.02
C TRP A 72 -1.85 10.16 -0.45
N ARG A 73 -1.79 10.41 -1.76
CA ARG A 73 -1.12 11.58 -2.31
C ARG A 73 -2.00 12.81 -2.03
N PRO A 74 -1.45 13.95 -1.56
CA PRO A 74 -2.24 15.15 -1.31
C PRO A 74 -2.99 15.59 -2.58
N GLY A 75 -4.33 15.69 -2.48
CA GLY A 75 -5.22 16.06 -3.58
C GLY A 75 -5.75 14.90 -4.44
N GLU A 76 -5.50 13.64 -4.08
CA GLU A 76 -5.98 12.47 -4.83
C GLU A 76 -7.32 11.93 -4.31
N THR A 77 -8.13 11.37 -5.21
CA THR A 77 -9.42 10.72 -4.89
C THR A 77 -9.20 9.45 -4.03
N ILE A 78 -10.15 9.17 -3.14
CA ILE A 78 -10.15 8.02 -2.20
C ILE A 78 -9.86 6.71 -2.95
N PRO A 79 -8.94 5.85 -2.46
CA PRO A 79 -8.58 4.59 -3.12
C PRO A 79 -9.72 3.59 -3.27
N TYR A 80 -9.61 2.80 -4.34
CA TYR A 80 -10.43 1.62 -4.55
C TYR A 80 -10.20 0.63 -3.39
N GLY A 81 -11.24 0.38 -2.58
CA GLY A 81 -11.21 -0.57 -1.47
C GLY A 81 -11.06 0.02 -0.05
N GLU A 82 -10.81 1.34 0.09
CA GLU A 82 -10.91 2.03 1.39
C GLU A 82 -12.23 2.81 1.45
N LEU A 83 -13.16 2.33 2.28
CA LEU A 83 -14.52 2.89 2.45
C LEU A 83 -14.59 4.04 3.46
N HIS A 84 -13.52 4.27 4.24
CA HIS A 84 -13.51 5.29 5.27
C HIS A 84 -12.46 6.36 4.96
N PRO A 85 -12.88 7.63 4.84
CA PRO A 85 -11.93 8.72 4.86
C PRO A 85 -11.33 8.82 6.27
N ASP A 86 -10.00 8.86 6.38
CA ASP A 86 -9.24 9.26 7.58
C ASP A 86 -9.47 10.75 7.84
N CYS A 87 -10.70 11.11 8.21
CA CYS A 87 -11.09 12.43 8.66
C CYS A 87 -11.73 12.26 10.04
N ASP A 88 -10.91 12.45 11.07
CA ASP A 88 -11.38 12.84 12.41
C ASP A 88 -11.38 14.37 12.48
#